data_AF-A0A7S1UVF5-F1
#
_entry.id   AF-A0A7S1UVF5-F1
#
_cell.length_a   1.000
_cell.length_b   1.000
_cell.length_c   1.000
_cell.angle_alpha   90.00
_cell.angle_beta   90.00
_cell.angle_gamma   90.00
#
_symmetry.space_group_name_H-M   'P 1'
#
loop_
_entity.id
_entity.type
_entity.pdbx_description
1 polymer ?
#
loop_
_entity_poly.entity_id
_entity_poly.type
_entity_poly.pdbx_seq_one_letter_code
_entity_poly.pdbx_strand_id
1 'polypeptide(L)'
;MGSTPMTVATESVVGIQHNKQRGGRTGLTAIFMGLYFLLTILCCPLLASFPAVASVAVLVVAVGVKYTSEAAHIRWNTSIEEALPAFVVLVMIPFTSSISTGMILGYLCFLWFYVTTGRICTDLSHVSKIFQRRQGRRRLLLGVGTYSTPRRERLNSNTATADEQSVAARITASQQQEQE
;
A
#
# COMPACT_ATOMS: atom_id res chain seq x y z
N MET A 1 -22.26 5.81 16.27
CA MET A 1 -22.16 4.33 16.27
C MET A 1 -20.70 3.97 16.48
N GLY A 2 -20.39 3.15 17.48
CA GLY A 2 -19.02 2.74 17.81
C GLY A 2 -18.52 1.64 16.88
N SER A 3 -18.17 1.99 15.64
CA SER A 3 -17.49 1.07 14.72
C SER A 3 -15.97 1.16 14.91
N THR A 4 -15.28 0.03 14.82
CA THR A 4 -13.82 -0.02 14.80
C THR A 4 -13.27 0.82 13.63
N PRO A 5 -12.10 1.46 13.79
CA PRO A 5 -11.48 2.22 12.70
C PRO A 5 -11.24 1.32 11.49
N MET A 6 -11.65 1.76 10.30
CA MET A 6 -11.45 1.01 9.06
C MET A 6 -10.08 1.36 8.46
N THR A 7 -9.29 0.34 8.12
CA THR A 7 -8.03 0.47 7.36
C THR A 7 -8.15 -0.30 6.05
N VAL A 8 -7.55 0.23 4.98
CA VAL A 8 -7.56 -0.42 3.66
C VAL A 8 -6.57 -1.58 3.68
N ALA A 9 -7.06 -2.80 3.48
CA ALA A 9 -6.24 -4.00 3.49
C ALA A 9 -5.57 -4.24 2.12
N THR A 10 -4.29 -4.60 2.13
CA THR A 10 -3.47 -4.72 0.91
C THR A 10 -3.88 -5.93 0.06
N GLU A 11 -4.45 -6.97 0.65
CA GLU A 11 -4.98 -8.12 -0.09
C GLU A 11 -6.17 -7.76 -1.01
N SER A 12 -6.96 -6.77 -0.63
CA SER A 12 -8.07 -6.29 -1.46
C SER A 12 -7.56 -5.65 -2.75
N VAL A 13 -6.42 -4.97 -2.68
CA VAL A 13 -5.79 -4.34 -3.85
C VAL A 13 -5.42 -5.39 -4.91
N VAL A 14 -4.88 -6.54 -4.48
CA VAL A 14 -4.56 -7.66 -5.37
C VAL A 14 -5.82 -8.22 -6.02
N GLY A 15 -6.90 -8.38 -5.23
CA GLY A 15 -8.20 -8.82 -5.75
C GLY A 15 -8.79 -7.88 -6.80
N ILE A 16 -8.67 -6.57 -6.58
CA ILE A 16 -9.15 -5.55 -7.53
C ILE A 16 -8.30 -5.53 -8.79
N GLN A 17 -6.98 -5.68 -8.69
CA GLN A 17 -6.08 -5.72 -9.85
C GLN A 17 -6.32 -6.95 -10.73
N HIS A 18 -6.49 -8.12 -10.11
CA HIS A 18 -6.82 -9.34 -10.84
C HIS A 18 -8.19 -9.25 -11.55
N ASN A 19 -9.20 -8.65 -10.91
CA ASN A 19 -10.49 -8.39 -11.54
C ASN A 19 -10.36 -7.41 -12.73
N LYS A 20 -9.54 -6.38 -12.60
CA LYS A 20 -9.30 -5.38 -13.67
C LYS A 20 -8.71 -6.01 -14.95
N GLN A 21 -7.85 -7.02 -14.81
CA GLN A 21 -7.27 -7.77 -15.94
C GLN A 21 -8.28 -8.68 -16.62
N ARG A 22 -9.25 -9.22 -15.86
CA ARG A 22 -10.34 -10.08 -16.36
C ARG A 22 -11.56 -9.31 -16.89
N GLY A 23 -11.45 -7.99 -17.07
CA GLY A 23 -12.51 -7.17 -17.64
C GLY A 23 -13.41 -6.45 -16.64
N GLY A 24 -13.03 -6.41 -15.35
CA GLY A 24 -13.70 -5.64 -14.28
C GLY A 24 -13.54 -4.12 -14.39
N ARG A 25 -13.66 -3.57 -15.60
CA ARG A 25 -13.60 -2.12 -15.86
C ARG A 25 -14.97 -1.46 -15.76
N THR A 26 -16.05 -2.25 -15.69
CA THR A 26 -17.42 -1.77 -15.54
C THR A 26 -17.81 -1.75 -14.05
N GLY A 27 -18.44 -0.65 -13.61
CA GLY A 27 -18.94 -0.49 -12.24
C GLY A 27 -20.02 -1.50 -11.83
N LEU A 28 -20.46 -2.35 -12.77
CA LEU A 28 -21.36 -3.47 -12.52
C LEU A 28 -20.78 -4.45 -11.49
N THR A 29 -19.46 -4.67 -11.49
CA THR A 29 -18.78 -5.53 -10.51
C THR A 29 -18.91 -4.99 -9.07
N ALA A 30 -18.91 -3.67 -8.89
CA ALA A 30 -19.10 -3.04 -7.59
C ALA A 30 -20.55 -3.22 -7.07
N ILE A 31 -21.54 -3.17 -7.96
CA ILE A 31 -22.95 -3.41 -7.63
C ILE A 31 -23.15 -4.85 -7.14
N PHE A 32 -22.60 -5.82 -7.88
CA PHE A 32 -22.66 -7.22 -7.45
C PHE A 32 -21.89 -7.47 -6.15
N MET A 33 -20.73 -6.86 -5.93
CA MET A 33 -20.01 -6.96 -4.65
C MET A 33 -20.81 -6.38 -3.47
N GLY A 34 -21.45 -5.22 -3.65
CA GLY A 34 -22.34 -4.65 -2.64
C GLY A 34 -23.55 -5.54 -2.35
N LEU A 35 -24.15 -6.13 -3.40
CA LEU A 35 -25.27 -7.07 -3.26
C LEU A 35 -24.87 -8.35 -2.50
N TYR A 36 -23.71 -8.93 -2.82
CA TYR A 36 -23.18 -10.10 -2.12
C TYR A 36 -22.80 -9.79 -0.67
N PHE A 37 -22.30 -8.59 -0.39
CA PHE A 37 -22.05 -8.14 0.98
C PHE A 37 -23.35 -8.04 1.79
N LEU A 38 -24.41 -7.51 1.18
CA LEU A 38 -25.74 -7.45 1.79
C LEU A 38 -26.33 -8.86 2.03
N LEU A 39 -26.16 -9.76 1.06
CA LEU A 39 -26.58 -11.16 1.18
C LEU A 39 -25.80 -11.90 2.27
N THR A 40 -24.53 -11.57 2.47
CA THR A 40 -23.68 -12.13 3.52
C THR A 40 -24.17 -11.75 4.91
N ILE A 41 -24.74 -10.56 5.11
CA ILE A 41 -25.31 -10.14 6.41
C ILE A 41 -26.46 -11.08 6.83
N LEU A 42 -27.28 -11.56 5.89
CA LEU A 42 -28.33 -12.55 6.15
C LEU A 42 -27.76 -13.95 6.42
N CYS A 43 -26.59 -14.26 5.86
CA CYS A 43 -25.88 -15.53 6.07
C CYS A 43 -24.99 -15.54 7.33
N CYS A 44 -24.75 -14.37 7.94
CA CYS A 44 -23.96 -14.19 9.17
C CYS A 44 -24.31 -15.17 10.33
N PRO A 45 -25.59 -15.48 10.66
CA PRO A 45 -25.89 -16.43 11.73
C PRO A 45 -25.39 -17.86 11.46
N LEU A 46 -25.16 -18.25 10.20
CA LEU A 46 -24.59 -19.56 9.86
C LEU A 46 -23.10 -19.64 10.24
N LEU A 47 -22.37 -18.50 10.15
CA LEU A 47 -20.95 -18.42 10.50
C LEU A 47 -20.70 -18.36 12.02
N ALA A 48 -21.72 -18.05 12.82
CA ALA A 48 -21.61 -18.04 14.29
C ALA A 48 -21.43 -19.45 14.89
N SER A 49 -21.60 -20.51 14.08
CA SER A 49 -21.42 -21.91 14.48
C SER A 49 -19.96 -22.39 14.47
N PHE A 50 -19.02 -21.59 13.95
CA PHE A 50 -17.61 -21.98 13.89
C PHE A 50 -16.94 -21.88 15.27
N PRO A 51 -16.17 -22.91 15.69
CA PRO A 51 -15.46 -22.88 16.97
C PRO A 51 -14.41 -21.76 16.98
N ALA A 52 -14.47 -20.90 17.99
CA ALA A 52 -13.60 -19.72 18.12
C ALA A 52 -12.10 -20.04 18.18
N VAL A 53 -11.73 -21.27 18.56
CA VAL A 53 -10.33 -21.69 18.62
C VAL A 53 -9.72 -21.82 17.22
N ALA A 54 -10.52 -22.20 16.21
CA ALA A 54 -10.04 -22.37 14.84
C ALA A 54 -9.76 -21.03 14.16
N SER A 55 -10.58 -20.01 14.40
CA SER A 55 -10.40 -18.68 13.80
C SER A 55 -9.16 -17.97 14.33
N VAL A 56 -8.87 -18.09 15.63
CA VAL A 56 -7.67 -17.51 16.25
C VAL A 56 -6.39 -18.13 15.67
N ALA A 57 -6.35 -19.45 15.51
CA ALA A 57 -5.18 -20.13 14.96
C ALA A 57 -4.88 -19.70 13.51
N VAL A 58 -5.90 -19.61 12.67
CA VAL A 58 -5.75 -19.16 11.27
C VAL A 58 -5.28 -17.70 11.21
N LEU A 59 -5.87 -16.82 12.02
CA LEU A 59 -5.49 -15.40 12.03
C LEU A 59 -4.04 -15.21 12.50
N VAL A 60 -3.62 -15.85 13.59
CA VAL A 60 -2.25 -15.65 14.11
C VAL A 60 -1.23 -16.28 13.17
N VAL A 61 -1.46 -17.50 12.69
CA VAL A 61 -0.45 -18.24 11.92
C VAL A 61 -0.43 -17.79 10.46
N ALA A 62 -1.57 -17.79 9.76
CA ALA A 62 -1.58 -17.49 8.33
C ALA A 62 -1.24 -16.01 8.05
N VAL A 63 -1.76 -15.10 8.87
CA VAL A 63 -1.49 -13.68 8.71
C VAL A 63 -0.10 -13.31 9.27
N GLY A 64 0.31 -13.90 10.39
CA GLY A 64 1.63 -13.68 10.97
C GLY A 64 2.77 -14.10 10.04
N VAL A 65 2.65 -15.26 9.40
CA VAL A 65 3.63 -15.73 8.38
C VAL A 65 3.68 -14.74 7.21
N LYS A 66 2.53 -14.26 6.74
CA LYS A 66 2.46 -13.30 5.64
C LYS A 66 3.15 -11.97 5.97
N TYR A 67 2.96 -11.45 7.18
CA TYR A 67 3.60 -10.20 7.60
C TYR A 67 5.09 -10.35 7.88
N THR A 68 5.53 -11.53 8.33
CA THR A 68 6.96 -11.78 8.56
C THR A 68 7.73 -11.84 7.24
N SER A 69 7.12 -12.39 6.18
CA SER A 69 7.70 -12.33 4.82
C SER A 69 7.88 -10.89 4.33
N GLU A 70 6.87 -10.04 4.51
CA GLU A 70 6.97 -8.62 4.15
C GLU A 70 8.04 -7.86 4.97
N ALA A 71 8.25 -8.23 6.23
CA ALA A 71 9.30 -7.64 7.05
C ALA A 71 10.73 -7.99 6.55
N ALA A 72 10.90 -9.09 5.82
CA ALA A 72 12.19 -9.47 5.23
C ALA A 72 12.61 -8.57 4.05
N HIS A 73 11.67 -7.88 3.42
CA HIS A 73 11.93 -6.94 2.32
C HIS A 73 12.59 -5.62 2.77
N ILE A 74 12.72 -5.40 4.08
CA ILE A 74 13.35 -4.21 4.66
C ILE A 74 14.86 -4.25 4.39
N ARG A 75 15.45 -3.14 3.93
CA ARG A 75 16.89 -3.04 3.61
C ARG A 75 17.75 -2.88 4.87
N TRP A 76 17.92 -3.97 5.62
CA TRP A 76 18.67 -4.00 6.88
C TRP A 76 20.14 -3.57 6.78
N ASN A 77 20.78 -3.80 5.63
CA ASN A 77 22.24 -3.69 5.49
C ASN A 77 22.72 -2.35 4.90
N THR A 78 21.86 -1.60 4.18
CA THR A 78 22.30 -0.43 3.40
C THR A 78 21.91 0.90 4.04
N SER A 79 20.81 0.95 4.79
CA SER A 79 20.25 2.18 5.33
C SER A 79 19.90 2.00 6.81
N ILE A 80 20.86 2.31 7.70
CA ILE A 80 20.63 2.32 9.16
C ILE A 80 19.44 3.24 9.54
N GLU A 81 19.23 4.29 8.75
CA GLU A 81 18.14 5.27 8.86
C GLU A 81 16.75 4.67 8.64
N GLU A 82 16.60 3.57 7.89
CA GLU A 82 15.33 2.86 7.69
C GLU A 82 15.22 1.62 8.60
N ALA A 83 16.34 0.92 8.82
CA ALA A 83 16.38 -0.33 9.58
C ALA A 83 16.14 -0.12 11.08
N LEU A 84 16.70 0.95 11.66
CA LEU A 84 16.62 1.24 13.08
C LEU A 84 15.17 1.51 13.57
N PRO A 85 14.40 2.43 12.95
CA PRO A 85 13.00 2.64 13.36
C PRO A 85 12.12 1.42 13.09
N ALA A 86 12.35 0.67 12.00
CA ALA A 86 11.60 -0.56 11.72
C ALA A 86 11.80 -1.62 12.80
N PHE A 87 13.03 -1.80 13.29
CA PHE A 87 13.33 -2.70 14.40
C PHE A 87 12.64 -2.26 15.70
N VAL A 88 12.67 -0.95 16.00
CA VAL A 88 11.98 -0.40 17.19
C VAL A 88 10.48 -0.67 17.14
N VAL A 89 9.82 -0.47 16.00
CA VAL A 89 8.39 -0.77 15.83
C VAL A 89 8.11 -2.27 16.04
N LEU A 90 8.91 -3.14 15.41
CA LEU A 90 8.73 -4.60 15.46
C LEU A 90 8.76 -5.13 16.91
N VAL A 91 9.64 -4.58 17.75
CA VAL A 91 9.77 -4.98 19.16
C VAL A 91 8.75 -4.26 20.05
N MET A 92 8.45 -2.99 19.81
CA MET A 92 7.56 -2.20 20.67
C MET A 92 6.09 -2.56 20.54
N ILE A 93 5.62 -2.98 19.36
CA ILE A 93 4.22 -3.40 19.17
C ILE A 93 3.83 -4.57 20.10
N PRO A 94 4.54 -5.73 20.10
CA PRO A 94 4.21 -6.83 20.99
C PRO A 94 4.45 -6.46 22.46
N PHE A 95 5.49 -5.68 22.77
CA PHE A 95 5.79 -5.27 24.14
C PHE A 95 4.69 -4.38 24.74
N THR A 96 4.13 -3.47 23.96
CA THR A 96 3.12 -2.52 24.43
C THR A 96 1.69 -3.05 24.29
N SER A 97 1.50 -4.22 23.66
CA SER A 97 0.17 -4.77 23.30
C SER A 97 -0.73 -3.76 22.58
N SER A 98 -0.13 -2.74 21.96
CA SER A 98 -0.80 -1.59 21.33
C SER A 98 -0.05 -1.22 20.07
N ILE A 99 -0.72 -1.39 18.93
CA ILE A 99 -0.17 -1.05 17.62
C ILE A 99 0.11 0.47 17.55
N SER A 100 -0.79 1.29 18.10
CA SER A 100 -0.65 2.75 18.05
C SER A 100 0.58 3.23 18.82
N THR A 101 0.78 2.75 20.04
CA THR A 101 1.90 3.18 20.88
C THR A 101 3.24 2.69 20.30
N GLY A 102 3.29 1.47 19.78
CA GLY A 102 4.50 0.95 19.11
C GLY A 102 4.88 1.75 17.85
N MET A 103 3.89 2.15 17.05
CA MET A 103 4.11 2.99 15.88
C MET A 103 4.62 4.39 16.24
N ILE A 104 4.06 5.02 17.28
CA ILE A 104 4.49 6.35 17.73
C ILE A 104 5.95 6.34 18.18
N LEU A 105 6.36 5.33 18.97
CA LEU A 105 7.74 5.21 19.45
C LEU A 105 8.73 4.97 18.31
N GLY A 106 8.39 4.14 17.33
CA GLY A 106 9.21 3.94 16.15
C GLY A 106 9.38 5.20 15.30
N TYR A 107 8.28 5.95 15.10
CA TYR A 107 8.33 7.23 14.40
C TYR A 107 9.17 8.27 15.16
N LEU A 108 9.04 8.32 16.49
CA LEU A 108 9.83 9.22 17.33
C LEU A 108 11.34 8.89 17.24
N CYS A 109 11.67 7.60 17.22
CA CYS A 109 13.05 7.13 17.03
C CYS A 109 13.61 7.53 15.66
N PHE A 110 12.81 7.38 14.59
CA PHE A 110 13.17 7.87 13.25
C PHE A 110 13.42 9.39 13.26
N LEU A 111 12.52 10.16 13.86
CA LEU A 111 12.63 11.62 13.92
C LEU A 111 13.88 12.06 14.67
N TRP A 112 14.17 11.41 15.80
CA TRP A 112 15.38 11.65 16.58
C TRP A 112 16.63 11.39 15.76
N PHE A 113 16.70 10.23 15.09
CA PHE A 113 17.84 9.86 14.25
C PHE A 113 18.02 10.82 13.06
N TYR A 114 16.93 11.25 12.45
CA TYR A 114 16.95 12.19 11.32
C TYR A 114 17.45 13.59 11.75
N VAL A 115 17.07 14.04 12.95
CA VAL A 115 17.56 15.29 13.55
C VAL A 115 19.05 15.19 13.86
N THR A 116 19.52 14.09 14.48
CA THR A 116 20.94 13.93 14.84
C THR A 116 21.85 13.76 13.62
N THR A 117 21.34 13.18 12.53
CA THR A 117 22.13 12.94 11.30
C THR A 117 22.26 14.21 10.43
N GLY A 118 21.59 15.31 10.78
CA GLY A 118 21.80 16.64 10.17
C GLY A 118 21.39 16.77 8.69
N ARG A 119 20.77 15.75 8.10
CA ARG A 119 20.36 15.73 6.68
C ARG A 119 19.23 16.71 6.34
N ILE A 120 18.57 17.27 7.34
CA ILE A 120 17.57 18.35 7.21
C ILE A 120 18.14 19.52 6.38
N CYS A 121 19.42 19.87 6.54
CA CYS A 121 20.02 21.00 5.81
C CYS A 121 20.40 20.65 4.35
N THR A 122 20.80 19.41 4.08
CA THR A 122 21.23 18.99 2.73
C THR A 122 20.03 18.90 1.80
N ASP A 123 18.92 18.33 2.25
CA ASP A 123 17.73 18.12 1.42
C ASP A 123 17.03 19.44 1.08
N LEU A 124 16.96 20.37 2.03
CA LEU A 124 16.38 21.70 1.81
C LEU A 124 17.12 22.51 0.74
N SER A 125 18.45 22.34 0.65
CA SER A 125 19.27 22.97 -0.39
C SER A 125 19.00 22.40 -1.81
N HIS A 126 18.59 21.13 -1.89
CA HIS A 126 18.34 20.43 -3.14
C HIS A 126 16.95 20.77 -3.70
N VAL A 127 15.94 20.87 -2.83
CA VAL A 127 14.57 21.27 -3.18
C VAL A 127 14.51 22.72 -3.68
N SER A 128 15.27 23.63 -3.05
CA SER A 128 15.39 25.02 -3.51
C SER A 128 15.86 25.11 -4.97
N LYS A 129 16.87 24.32 -5.38
CA LYS A 129 17.38 24.28 -6.76
C LYS A 129 16.34 23.80 -7.78
N ILE A 130 15.47 22.87 -7.40
CA ILE A 130 14.38 22.38 -8.26
C ILE A 130 13.28 23.44 -8.40
N PHE A 131 12.97 24.15 -7.32
CA PHE A 131 11.95 25.19 -7.33
C PHE A 131 12.38 26.42 -8.14
N GLN A 132 13.66 26.78 -8.06
CA GLN A 132 14.24 27.90 -8.82
C GLN A 132 14.15 27.68 -10.34
N ARG A 133 14.22 26.41 -10.82
CA ARG A 133 14.04 26.08 -12.25
C ARG A 133 12.60 26.19 -12.75
N ARG A 134 11.58 26.08 -11.87
CA ARG A 134 10.16 26.19 -12.26
C ARG A 134 9.64 27.63 -12.27
N GLN A 135 10.20 28.53 -11.45
CA GLN A 135 9.73 29.92 -11.38
C GLN A 135 10.12 30.78 -12.60
N GLY A 136 11.21 30.46 -13.31
CA GLY A 136 11.63 31.18 -14.52
C GLY A 136 10.70 31.02 -15.74
N ARG A 137 9.81 30.02 -15.74
CA ARG A 137 8.88 29.73 -16.87
C ARG A 137 7.47 30.30 -16.69
N ARG A 138 7.13 30.81 -15.51
CA ARG A 138 5.78 31.32 -15.21
C ARG A 138 5.53 32.76 -15.69
N ARG A 139 6.56 33.48 -16.14
CA ARG A 139 6.41 34.83 -16.71
C ARG A 139 5.96 34.86 -18.17
N LEU A 140 5.69 33.69 -18.77
CA LEU A 140 5.29 33.54 -20.19
C LEU A 140 3.92 32.86 -20.40
N LEU A 141 3.16 32.60 -19.32
CA LEU A 141 1.83 31.94 -19.38
C LEU A 141 0.72 32.77 -18.72
N LEU A 142 0.84 34.11 -18.77
CA LEU A 142 -0.20 35.04 -18.30
C LEU A 142 -0.93 35.76 -19.44
N GLY A 143 -0.74 35.31 -20.68
CA GLY A 143 -1.55 35.70 -21.82
C GLY A 143 -1.81 34.46 -22.67
N VAL A 144 -3.06 34.31 -23.11
CA VAL A 144 -3.58 33.29 -24.04
C VAL A 144 -4.11 32.01 -23.39
N GLY A 145 -5.44 31.93 -23.38
CA GLY A 145 -6.17 30.86 -24.06
C GLY A 145 -6.32 29.55 -23.29
N THR A 146 -7.58 29.22 -23.01
CA THR A 146 -8.17 27.88 -23.10
C THR A 146 -7.25 26.69 -22.85
N TYR A 147 -7.57 25.94 -21.79
CA TYR A 147 -7.08 24.58 -21.56
C TYR A 147 -7.43 23.67 -22.76
N SER A 148 -6.57 23.71 -23.78
CA SER A 148 -6.39 22.66 -24.76
C SER A 148 -5.77 21.49 -24.01
N THR A 149 -6.62 20.53 -23.67
CA THR A 149 -6.20 19.21 -23.21
C THR A 149 -5.21 18.64 -24.24
N PRO A 150 -4.03 18.13 -23.84
CA PRO A 150 -3.14 17.49 -24.77
C PRO A 150 -3.87 16.31 -25.42
N ARG A 151 -3.99 16.43 -26.75
CA ARG A 151 -4.47 15.45 -27.71
C ARG A 151 -3.94 14.07 -27.36
N ARG A 152 -4.86 13.12 -27.19
CA ARG A 152 -4.59 11.69 -27.01
C ARG A 152 -3.50 11.22 -27.98
N GLU A 153 -2.30 11.00 -27.47
CA GLU A 153 -1.40 10.01 -28.03
C GLU A 153 -2.16 8.68 -27.90
N ARG A 154 -2.47 8.06 -29.04
CA ARG A 154 -3.05 6.71 -29.07
C ARG A 154 -2.00 5.77 -28.50
N LEU A 155 -2.02 5.60 -27.17
CA LEU A 155 -1.47 4.43 -26.53
C LEU A 155 -2.28 3.24 -27.05
N ASN A 156 -1.70 2.60 -28.05
CA ASN A 156 -2.05 1.28 -28.52
C ASN A 156 -2.40 0.40 -27.30
N SER A 157 -3.69 0.08 -27.16
CA SER A 157 -4.22 -0.75 -26.07
C SER A 157 -3.70 -2.20 -26.12
N ASN A 158 -2.97 -2.59 -27.16
CA ASN A 158 -2.43 -3.93 -27.33
C ASN A 158 -0.99 -4.06 -26.78
N THR A 159 -0.26 -2.95 -26.57
CA THR A 159 1.10 -3.00 -25.99
C THR A 159 1.09 -2.79 -24.47
N ALA A 160 0.06 -2.16 -23.90
CA ALA A 160 -0.11 -2.06 -22.45
C ALA A 160 -0.60 -3.39 -21.84
N THR A 161 -1.45 -4.13 -22.55
CA THR A 161 -1.98 -5.43 -22.08
C THR A 161 -0.95 -6.54 -22.14
N ALA A 162 -0.04 -6.53 -23.12
CA ALA A 162 1.05 -7.51 -23.20
C ALA A 162 2.07 -7.33 -22.05
N ASP A 163 2.38 -6.08 -21.69
CA ASP A 163 3.32 -5.77 -20.61
C ASP A 163 2.68 -6.01 -19.22
N GLU A 164 1.42 -5.60 -18.99
CA GLU A 164 0.67 -5.92 -17.76
C GLU A 164 0.48 -7.43 -17.58
N GLN A 165 0.23 -8.19 -18.65
CA GLN A 165 0.10 -9.65 -18.54
C GLN A 165 1.44 -10.34 -18.30
N SER A 166 2.54 -9.85 -18.88
CA SER A 166 3.87 -10.41 -18.62
C SER A 166 4.38 -10.09 -17.21
N VAL A 167 4.07 -8.92 -16.68
CA VAL A 167 4.39 -8.52 -15.29
C VAL A 167 3.49 -9.24 -14.30
N ALA A 168 2.19 -9.35 -14.57
CA ALA A 168 1.27 -10.12 -13.73
C ALA A 168 1.59 -11.62 -13.72
N ALA A 169 2.01 -12.19 -14.86
CA ALA A 169 2.51 -13.56 -14.93
C ALA A 169 3.81 -13.75 -14.16
N ARG A 170 4.74 -12.78 -14.20
CA ARG A 170 5.97 -12.80 -13.38
C ARG A 170 5.67 -12.72 -11.88
N ILE A 171 4.71 -11.88 -11.49
CA ILE A 171 4.27 -11.75 -10.09
C ILE A 171 3.56 -13.04 -9.64
N THR A 172 2.75 -13.66 -10.50
CA THR A 172 2.05 -14.91 -10.17
C THR A 172 3.01 -16.09 -10.09
N ALA A 173 4.02 -16.14 -10.97
CA ALA A 173 5.09 -17.14 -10.93
C ALA A 173 5.99 -16.98 -9.67
N SER A 174 6.30 -15.75 -9.26
CA SER A 174 6.99 -15.52 -7.98
C SER A 174 6.14 -15.94 -6.78
N GLN A 175 4.81 -15.79 -6.86
CA GLN A 175 3.91 -16.15 -5.76
C GLN A 175 3.61 -17.66 -5.68
N GLN A 176 3.70 -18.40 -6.80
CA GLN A 176 3.61 -19.87 -6.79
C GLN A 176 4.89 -20.54 -6.28
N GLN A 177 6.06 -19.92 -6.48
CA GLN A 177 7.32 -20.41 -5.88
C GLN A 177 7.39 -20.19 -4.36
N GLU A 178 6.58 -19.31 -3.78
CA GLU A 178 6.46 -19.13 -2.32
C GLU A 178 5.39 -20.04 -1.68
N GLN A 179 4.70 -20.89 -2.46
CA GLN A 179 3.66 -21.82 -1.98
C GLN A 179 4.09 -23.31 -1.99
N GLU A 180 5.32 -23.64 -2.36
CA GLU A 180 5.96 -24.96 -2.12
C GLU A 180 6.98 -24.87 -0.97
#